data_AF-A0A0B7FM83-F1
#
_entry.id   AF-A0A0B7FM83-F1
#
_cell.length_a   1.000
_cell.length_b   1.000
_cell.length_c   1.000
_cell.angle_alpha   90.00
_cell.angle_beta   90.00
_cell.angle_gamma   90.00
#
_symmetry.space_group_name_H-M   'P 1'
#
loop_
_entity.id
_entity.type
_entity.pdbx_description
1 polymer ?
#
loop_
_entity_poly.entity_id
_entity_poly.type
_entity_poly.pdbx_seq_one_letter_code
_entity_poly.pdbx_strand_id
1 'polypeptide(L)'
;MTERTVTFRSNDGVLTAEPNSYLRNGSERQTTNPARRKQTLLALLSELSELRDAEDFEKEVRDSTPNNGSTGALGSLGEVTQDNHIREGVATFNAFNSHVSTLDHQLQGFANAIRQLGSSVGLLNATYYLRGSLIQIEYLFRENAADLFSEIPRKRERSRDSPLRSKAERDRVHTGMRPQIKPLRDIELIPEEMDRLAQQIHVFLNRLNDIPEFTDEIVNDSFMSFASDLRYRASCLKEFKGQLKTSALQRYINDLSTDIGAHMESMNGALINFVDVGIPTIRHAQNHTANGLQYLSAVAMFFSGVTATTIQFSFEETGNTLADLVNALWIIVSALTSVPATGF
;
A
#
# COMPACT_ATOMS: atom_id res chain seq x y z
N MET A 1 59.12 9.27 18.14
CA MET A 1 59.95 10.33 17.51
C MET A 1 60.75 9.65 16.41
N THR A 2 60.55 9.88 15.12
CA THR A 2 59.93 11.00 14.38
C THR A 2 59.51 10.48 13.01
N GLU A 3 58.32 10.88 12.56
CA GLU A 3 57.68 10.49 11.30
C GLU A 3 58.41 11.08 10.07
N ARG A 4 58.44 10.32 8.97
CA ARG A 4 58.91 10.76 7.66
C ARG A 4 57.72 11.26 6.84
N THR A 5 57.74 12.55 6.52
CA THR A 5 56.86 13.18 5.54
C THR A 5 57.51 13.08 4.16
N VAL A 6 56.81 12.49 3.19
CA VAL A 6 57.19 12.52 1.77
C VAL A 6 56.03 13.12 0.98
N THR A 7 56.24 14.31 0.43
CA THR A 7 55.39 14.95 -0.57
C THR A 7 55.92 14.61 -1.95
N PHE A 8 55.07 14.15 -2.87
CA PHE A 8 55.34 14.24 -4.30
C PHE A 8 54.08 14.64 -5.08
N ARG A 9 54.30 15.64 -5.93
CA ARG A 9 53.37 16.34 -6.81
C ARG A 9 53.43 15.65 -8.17
N SER A 10 52.30 15.41 -8.82
CA SER A 10 52.27 15.05 -10.25
C SER A 10 51.50 16.11 -11.03
N ASN A 11 52.18 16.69 -12.01
CA ASN A 11 51.62 17.45 -13.13
C ASN A 11 50.97 16.47 -14.09
N ASP A 12 49.90 16.88 -14.77
CA ASP A 12 49.70 16.58 -16.18
C ASP A 12 49.00 17.75 -16.87
N GLY A 13 49.51 18.09 -18.05
CA GLY A 13 49.10 19.24 -18.85
C GLY A 13 48.42 18.85 -20.17
N VAL A 14 47.52 19.76 -20.58
CA VAL A 14 47.26 20.26 -21.95
C VAL A 14 46.89 19.24 -23.04
N LEU A 15 45.66 19.33 -23.58
CA LEU A 15 45.38 19.82 -24.94
C LEU A 15 43.87 19.95 -25.23
N THR A 16 43.58 21.07 -25.90
CA THR A 16 42.34 21.66 -26.44
C THR A 16 41.62 20.85 -27.52
N ALA A 17 40.27 20.84 -27.49
CA ALA A 17 39.36 21.10 -28.64
C ALA A 17 37.87 21.15 -28.20
N GLU A 18 37.20 22.29 -28.42
CA GLU A 18 35.75 22.56 -28.25
C GLU A 18 34.90 21.97 -29.42
N PRO A 19 33.54 22.13 -29.57
CA PRO A 19 32.56 22.96 -28.83
C PRO A 19 31.13 22.37 -28.60
N ASN A 20 30.29 23.22 -27.98
CA ASN A 20 28.81 23.22 -27.91
C ASN A 20 28.14 22.63 -26.65
N SER A 21 27.82 23.51 -25.72
CA SER A 21 26.41 23.84 -25.44
C SER A 21 26.32 25.10 -24.59
N TYR A 22 25.72 26.13 -25.20
CA TYR A 22 25.13 27.24 -24.46
C TYR A 22 24.06 26.66 -23.53
N LEU A 23 24.17 26.94 -22.22
CA LEU A 23 23.11 27.44 -21.34
C LEU A 23 23.57 27.37 -19.89
N ARG A 24 24.34 28.40 -19.55
CA ARG A 24 24.46 28.95 -18.21
C ARG A 24 23.09 29.52 -17.82
N ASN A 25 22.45 28.99 -16.80
CA ASN A 25 21.86 29.77 -15.70
C ASN A 25 21.29 28.82 -14.64
N GLY A 26 21.72 29.04 -13.40
CA GLY A 26 21.17 28.38 -12.23
C GLY A 26 19.72 28.77 -12.04
N SER A 27 18.88 27.78 -11.73
CA SER A 27 17.51 27.99 -11.28
C SER A 27 17.53 28.56 -9.87
N GLU A 28 17.56 29.89 -9.79
CA GLU A 28 17.11 30.62 -8.62
C GLU A 28 15.72 30.12 -8.22
N ARG A 29 15.56 29.88 -6.92
CA ARG A 29 14.27 29.68 -6.27
C ARG A 29 13.38 30.89 -6.55
N GLN A 30 12.55 30.77 -7.59
CA GLN A 30 11.54 31.75 -7.90
C GLN A 30 10.45 31.61 -6.83
N THR A 31 10.52 32.48 -5.83
CA THR A 31 9.41 32.75 -4.91
C THR A 31 8.18 33.04 -5.77
N THR A 32 7.25 32.10 -5.82
CA THR A 32 6.00 32.24 -6.57
C THR A 32 5.24 33.41 -5.95
N ASN A 33 5.26 34.53 -6.66
CA ASN A 33 4.69 35.77 -6.17
C ASN A 33 3.18 35.54 -5.99
N PRO A 34 2.64 35.55 -4.74
CA PRO A 34 1.25 35.15 -4.46
C PRO A 34 0.25 36.04 -5.21
N ALA A 35 0.65 37.26 -5.57
CA ALA A 35 -0.12 38.16 -6.42
C ALA A 35 -0.34 37.59 -7.83
N ARG A 36 0.68 37.00 -8.47
CA ARG A 36 0.55 36.42 -9.81
C ARG A 36 -0.34 35.18 -9.81
N ARG A 37 -0.21 34.30 -8.81
CA ARG A 37 -1.12 33.14 -8.65
C ARG A 37 -2.57 33.58 -8.42
N LYS A 38 -2.78 34.61 -7.59
CA LYS A 38 -4.12 35.20 -7.39
C LYS A 38 -4.67 35.79 -8.69
N GLN A 39 -3.84 36.45 -9.49
CA GLN A 39 -4.25 37.05 -10.76
C GLN A 39 -4.62 35.98 -11.79
N THR A 40 -3.87 34.87 -11.85
CA THR A 40 -4.22 33.72 -12.69
C THR A 40 -5.51 33.03 -12.21
N LEU A 41 -5.71 32.87 -10.91
CA LEU A 41 -6.96 32.31 -10.36
C LEU A 41 -8.16 33.21 -10.61
N LEU A 42 -8.00 34.53 -10.53
CA LEU A 42 -9.07 35.48 -10.86
C LEU A 42 -9.41 35.46 -12.35
N ALA A 43 -8.41 35.31 -13.23
CA ALA A 43 -8.63 35.16 -14.67
C ALA A 43 -9.38 33.85 -14.99
N LEU A 44 -9.03 32.74 -14.33
CA LEU A 44 -9.76 31.49 -14.47
C LEU A 44 -11.18 31.55 -13.90
N LEU A 45 -11.38 32.27 -12.79
CA LEU A 45 -12.71 32.48 -12.22
C LEU A 45 -13.58 33.39 -13.10
N SER A 46 -13.01 34.40 -13.76
CA SER A 46 -13.75 35.22 -14.72
C SER A 46 -14.09 34.46 -15.99
N GLU A 47 -13.19 33.60 -16.47
CA GLU A 47 -13.44 32.76 -17.65
C GLU A 47 -14.53 31.70 -17.35
N LEU A 48 -14.53 31.13 -16.15
CA LEU A 48 -15.60 30.25 -15.68
C LEU A 48 -16.93 30.99 -15.42
N SER A 49 -16.89 32.27 -15.00
CA SER A 49 -18.13 33.05 -14.88
C SER A 49 -18.69 33.44 -16.23
N GLU A 50 -17.83 33.81 -17.20
CA GLU A 50 -18.25 34.08 -18.58
C GLU A 50 -18.84 32.84 -19.25
N LEU A 51 -18.30 31.64 -18.99
CA LEU A 51 -18.90 30.39 -19.47
C LEU A 51 -20.27 30.10 -18.83
N ARG A 52 -20.43 30.37 -17.53
CA ARG A 52 -21.73 30.24 -16.85
C ARG A 52 -22.74 31.25 -17.37
N ASP A 53 -22.32 32.48 -17.58
CA ASP A 53 -23.18 33.55 -18.09
C ASP A 53 -23.53 33.29 -19.58
N ALA A 54 -22.67 32.64 -20.36
CA ALA A 54 -22.97 32.18 -21.72
C ALA A 54 -24.01 31.04 -21.75
N GLU A 55 -23.95 30.09 -20.81
CA GLU A 55 -24.98 29.05 -20.62
C GLU A 55 -26.33 29.64 -20.20
N ASP A 56 -26.32 30.67 -19.34
CA ASP A 56 -27.54 31.40 -18.94
C ASP A 56 -28.08 32.29 -20.09
N PHE A 57 -27.21 32.84 -20.96
CA PHE A 57 -27.62 33.62 -22.13
C PHE A 57 -28.28 32.74 -23.21
N GLU A 58 -27.78 31.52 -23.43
CA GLU A 58 -28.45 30.55 -24.33
C GLU A 58 -29.84 30.14 -23.81
N LYS A 59 -30.04 30.17 -22.49
CA LYS A 59 -31.31 29.90 -21.84
C LYS A 59 -32.30 31.07 -21.97
N GLU A 60 -31.82 32.31 -21.85
CA GLU A 60 -32.63 33.53 -21.97
C GLU A 60 -33.05 33.83 -23.43
N VAL A 61 -32.19 33.50 -24.41
CA VAL A 61 -32.51 33.60 -25.85
C VAL A 61 -33.60 32.60 -26.27
N ARG A 62 -33.73 31.45 -25.58
CA ARG A 62 -34.81 30.48 -25.82
C ARG A 62 -36.17 30.92 -25.24
N ASP A 63 -36.16 31.66 -24.13
CA ASP A 63 -37.39 32.15 -23.46
C ASP A 63 -38.02 33.38 -24.15
N SER A 64 -37.30 34.06 -25.05
CA SER A 64 -37.76 35.30 -25.71
C SER A 64 -38.47 35.09 -27.05
N THR A 65 -38.62 33.84 -27.53
CA THR A 65 -39.38 33.54 -28.76
C THR A 65 -40.88 33.39 -28.47
N PRO A 66 -41.79 34.11 -29.16
CA PRO A 66 -43.22 33.97 -28.92
C PRO A 66 -43.71 32.63 -29.46
N ASN A 67 -44.00 31.69 -28.55
CA ASN A 67 -44.39 30.32 -28.85
C ASN A 67 -45.89 30.22 -29.15
N ASN A 68 -46.22 29.91 -30.41
CA ASN A 68 -47.55 29.45 -30.81
C ASN A 68 -47.55 27.92 -30.83
N GLY A 69 -48.13 27.32 -29.78
CA GLY A 69 -48.68 25.94 -29.77
C GLY A 69 -47.69 24.78 -29.77
N SER A 70 -47.43 24.20 -28.57
CA SER A 70 -47.17 22.76 -28.33
C SER A 70 -46.42 22.57 -26.99
N THR A 71 -47.15 22.61 -25.88
CA THR A 71 -46.66 22.21 -24.56
C THR A 71 -46.55 20.68 -24.47
N GLY A 72 -45.34 20.15 -24.35
CA GLY A 72 -45.13 18.71 -24.06
C GLY A 72 -43.69 18.20 -23.98
N ALA A 73 -42.69 18.93 -24.50
CA ALA A 73 -41.34 18.37 -24.65
C ALA A 73 -40.27 18.87 -23.65
N LEU A 74 -40.51 19.95 -22.90
CA LEU A 74 -39.47 20.56 -22.04
C LEU A 74 -39.31 19.90 -20.66
N GLY A 75 -40.32 19.17 -20.17
CA GLY A 75 -40.22 18.40 -18.92
C GLY A 75 -39.37 17.13 -19.07
N SER A 76 -39.33 16.55 -20.28
CA SER A 76 -38.66 15.29 -20.55
C SER A 76 -37.13 15.41 -20.55
N LEU A 77 -36.55 16.56 -20.92
CA LEU A 77 -35.09 16.68 -21.00
C LEU A 77 -34.46 16.81 -19.60
N GLY A 78 -35.07 17.56 -18.68
CA GLY A 78 -34.58 17.69 -17.30
C GLY A 78 -34.74 16.39 -16.50
N GLU A 79 -35.83 15.65 -16.72
CA GLU A 79 -36.09 14.34 -16.11
C GLU A 79 -35.09 13.30 -16.64
N VAL A 80 -34.82 13.26 -17.95
CA VAL A 80 -33.83 12.35 -18.56
C VAL A 80 -32.39 12.67 -18.12
N THR A 81 -32.00 13.94 -17.98
CA THR A 81 -30.65 14.31 -17.52
C THR A 81 -30.45 13.97 -16.04
N GLN A 82 -31.47 14.18 -15.21
CA GLN A 82 -31.40 13.83 -13.79
C GLN A 82 -31.38 12.32 -13.56
N ASP A 83 -32.19 11.56 -14.32
CA ASP A 83 -32.17 10.10 -14.30
C ASP A 83 -30.84 9.52 -14.78
N ASN A 84 -30.21 10.14 -15.79
CA ASN A 84 -28.88 9.74 -16.25
C ASN A 84 -27.80 9.96 -15.17
N HIS A 85 -27.81 11.11 -14.48
CA HIS A 85 -26.84 11.38 -13.41
C HIS A 85 -27.03 10.46 -12.20
N ILE A 86 -28.27 10.11 -11.85
CA ILE A 86 -28.56 9.13 -10.79
C ILE A 86 -28.02 7.76 -11.20
N ARG A 87 -28.31 7.31 -12.43
CA ARG A 87 -27.86 6.03 -12.95
C ARG A 87 -26.34 5.92 -13.05
N GLU A 88 -25.68 6.99 -13.49
CA GLU A 88 -24.22 7.08 -13.52
C GLU A 88 -23.62 7.02 -12.11
N GLY A 89 -24.14 7.81 -11.16
CA GLY A 89 -23.67 7.79 -9.78
C GLY A 89 -23.82 6.43 -9.10
N VAL A 90 -24.92 5.72 -9.36
CA VAL A 90 -25.15 4.34 -8.89
C VAL A 90 -24.18 3.36 -9.54
N ALA A 91 -23.93 3.49 -10.85
CA ALA A 91 -22.95 2.65 -11.56
C ALA A 91 -21.54 2.83 -11.00
N THR A 92 -21.12 4.07 -10.75
CA THR A 92 -19.84 4.43 -10.15
C THR A 92 -19.66 3.78 -8.77
N PHE A 93 -20.66 3.89 -7.89
CA PHE A 93 -20.61 3.22 -6.58
C PHE A 93 -20.54 1.69 -6.71
N ASN A 94 -21.32 1.09 -7.61
CA ASN A 94 -21.33 -0.36 -7.80
C ASN A 94 -19.98 -0.88 -8.32
N ALA A 95 -19.35 -0.15 -9.24
CA ALA A 95 -18.00 -0.45 -9.69
C ALA A 95 -17.00 -0.38 -8.53
N PHE A 96 -17.03 0.69 -7.73
CA PHE A 96 -16.21 0.82 -6.52
C PHE A 96 -16.41 -0.36 -5.55
N ASN A 97 -17.66 -0.70 -5.23
CA ASN A 97 -17.96 -1.82 -4.33
C ASN A 97 -17.46 -3.17 -4.89
N SER A 98 -17.48 -3.34 -6.21
CA SER A 98 -16.87 -4.49 -6.90
C SER A 98 -15.34 -4.49 -6.73
N HIS A 99 -14.66 -3.36 -6.95
CA HIS A 99 -13.21 -3.25 -6.75
C HIS A 99 -12.79 -3.56 -5.32
N VAL A 100 -13.51 -3.03 -4.32
CA VAL A 100 -13.26 -3.32 -2.89
C VAL A 100 -13.42 -4.82 -2.60
N SER A 101 -14.48 -5.44 -3.12
CA SER A 101 -14.76 -6.86 -2.89
C SER A 101 -13.71 -7.76 -3.53
N THR A 102 -13.27 -7.43 -4.74
CA THR A 102 -12.19 -8.14 -5.45
C THR A 102 -10.87 -8.01 -4.70
N LEU A 103 -10.51 -6.80 -4.26
CA LEU A 103 -9.29 -6.57 -3.50
C LEU A 103 -9.31 -7.30 -2.14
N ASP A 104 -10.43 -7.31 -1.41
CA ASP A 104 -10.58 -8.10 -0.17
C ASP A 104 -10.38 -9.60 -0.42
N HIS A 105 -10.93 -10.11 -1.54
CA HIS A 105 -10.76 -11.49 -1.95
C HIS A 105 -9.30 -11.82 -2.28
N GLN A 106 -8.60 -10.94 -3.01
CA GLN A 106 -7.18 -11.15 -3.29
C GLN A 106 -6.31 -11.03 -2.05
N LEU A 107 -6.58 -10.09 -1.14
CA LEU A 107 -5.89 -10.01 0.16
C LEU A 107 -6.13 -11.27 1.01
N GLN A 108 -7.32 -11.86 0.93
CA GLN A 108 -7.62 -13.15 1.56
C GLN A 108 -6.85 -14.31 0.91
N GLY A 109 -6.78 -14.37 -0.42
CA GLY A 109 -5.98 -15.34 -1.16
C GLY A 109 -4.50 -15.24 -0.83
N PHE A 110 -3.97 -14.01 -0.85
CA PHE A 110 -2.63 -13.65 -0.43
C PHE A 110 -2.34 -14.11 1.00
N ALA A 111 -3.21 -13.80 1.98
CA ALA A 111 -3.05 -14.23 3.36
C ALA A 111 -2.95 -15.77 3.48
N ASN A 112 -3.73 -16.51 2.68
CA ASN A 112 -3.68 -17.95 2.68
C ASN A 112 -2.36 -18.47 2.08
N ALA A 113 -1.85 -17.84 1.02
CA ALA A 113 -0.63 -18.24 0.34
C ALA A 113 0.63 -17.97 1.18
N ILE A 114 0.73 -16.80 1.83
CA ILE A 114 1.90 -16.44 2.64
C ILE A 114 2.02 -17.26 3.92
N ARG A 115 0.98 -17.98 4.36
CA ARG A 115 0.98 -18.78 5.60
C ARG A 115 2.11 -19.81 5.66
N GLN A 116 2.62 -20.22 4.49
CA GLN A 116 3.70 -21.19 4.34
C GLN A 116 5.09 -20.57 4.46
N LEU A 117 5.20 -19.25 4.51
CA LEU A 117 6.47 -18.53 4.61
C LEU A 117 6.92 -18.39 6.07
N GLY A 118 8.23 -18.46 6.31
CA GLY A 118 8.82 -18.39 7.65
C GLY A 118 8.58 -17.08 8.40
N SER A 119 8.34 -15.97 7.68
CA SER A 119 8.10 -14.62 8.23
C SER A 119 6.64 -14.14 8.03
N SER A 120 5.67 -15.05 8.09
CA SER A 120 4.29 -14.76 7.69
C SER A 120 3.45 -14.01 8.73
N VAL A 121 3.77 -14.09 10.02
CA VAL A 121 2.90 -13.58 11.11
C VAL A 121 2.68 -12.07 11.03
N GLY A 122 3.75 -11.29 10.81
CA GLY A 122 3.66 -9.84 10.72
C GLY A 122 2.84 -9.38 9.52
N LEU A 123 3.07 -10.02 8.37
CA LEU A 123 2.39 -9.74 7.12
C LEU A 123 0.91 -10.15 7.17
N LEU A 124 0.59 -11.32 7.75
CA LEU A 124 -0.78 -11.77 7.99
C LEU A 124 -1.57 -10.79 8.87
N ASN A 125 -0.94 -10.26 9.91
CA ASN A 125 -1.55 -9.27 10.80
C ASN A 125 -1.80 -7.94 10.08
N ALA A 126 -0.84 -7.47 9.28
CA ALA A 126 -1.00 -6.27 8.47
C ALA A 126 -2.14 -6.43 7.43
N THR A 127 -2.22 -7.58 6.76
CA THR A 127 -3.31 -7.90 5.84
C THR A 127 -4.67 -7.88 6.53
N TYR A 128 -4.77 -8.41 7.76
CA TYR A 128 -6.02 -8.39 8.52
C TYR A 128 -6.53 -6.95 8.77
N TYR A 129 -5.66 -6.04 9.22
CA TYR A 129 -6.04 -4.66 9.48
C TYR A 129 -6.29 -3.85 8.20
N LEU A 130 -5.56 -4.13 7.13
CA LEU A 130 -5.79 -3.52 5.81
C LEU A 130 -7.18 -3.88 5.28
N ARG A 131 -7.52 -5.17 5.26
CA ARG A 131 -8.87 -5.66 4.91
C ARG A 131 -9.94 -5.03 5.79
N GLY A 132 -9.62 -4.86 7.07
CA GLY A 132 -10.50 -4.20 8.00
C GLY A 132 -10.83 -2.75 7.64
N SER A 133 -9.80 -2.00 7.26
CA SER A 133 -9.95 -0.60 6.86
C SER A 133 -10.67 -0.48 5.51
N LEU A 134 -10.43 -1.39 4.57
CA LEU A 134 -11.18 -1.46 3.30
C LEU A 134 -12.68 -1.65 3.53
N ILE A 135 -13.06 -2.56 4.43
CA ILE A 135 -14.47 -2.78 4.80
C ILE A 135 -15.08 -1.49 5.39
N GLN A 136 -14.34 -0.74 6.21
CA GLN A 136 -14.86 0.51 6.78
C GLN A 136 -15.07 1.59 5.72
N ILE A 137 -14.14 1.75 4.78
CA ILE A 137 -14.33 2.68 3.66
C ILE A 137 -15.51 2.25 2.80
N GLU A 138 -15.68 0.95 2.50
CA GLU A 138 -16.86 0.42 1.79
C GLU A 138 -18.16 0.89 2.47
N TYR A 139 -18.24 0.73 3.80
CA TYR A 139 -19.42 1.13 4.56
C TYR A 139 -19.69 2.63 4.48
N LEU A 140 -18.68 3.47 4.67
CA LEU A 140 -18.86 4.93 4.64
C LEU A 140 -19.26 5.46 3.26
N PHE A 141 -18.60 4.96 2.21
CA PHE A 141 -18.95 5.31 0.82
C PHE A 141 -20.36 4.83 0.47
N ARG A 142 -20.77 3.66 0.98
CA ARG A 142 -22.13 3.15 0.80
C ARG A 142 -23.17 4.01 1.51
N GLU A 143 -22.91 4.45 2.73
CA GLU A 143 -23.84 5.34 3.44
C GLU A 143 -23.95 6.69 2.73
N ASN A 144 -22.83 7.24 2.22
CA ASN A 144 -22.83 8.43 1.37
C ASN A 144 -23.66 8.23 0.09
N ALA A 145 -23.46 7.12 -0.61
CA ALA A 145 -24.19 6.83 -1.83
C ALA A 145 -25.68 6.53 -1.58
N ALA A 146 -26.02 5.90 -0.46
CA ALA A 146 -27.42 5.67 -0.08
C ALA A 146 -28.17 6.95 0.33
N ASP A 147 -27.46 7.97 0.81
CA ASP A 147 -28.03 9.29 1.07
C ASP A 147 -28.29 10.06 -0.24
N LEU A 148 -27.47 9.83 -1.28
CA LEU A 148 -27.62 10.44 -2.60
C LEU A 148 -28.62 9.73 -3.51
N PHE A 149 -28.65 8.39 -3.45
CA PHE A 149 -29.36 7.55 -4.40
C PHE A 149 -30.25 6.56 -3.66
N SER A 150 -31.56 6.65 -3.88
CA SER A 150 -32.56 5.78 -3.24
C SER A 150 -32.45 4.30 -3.66
N GLU A 151 -31.78 4.02 -4.78
CA GLU A 151 -31.57 2.68 -5.31
C GLU A 151 -30.54 1.86 -4.52
N ILE A 152 -29.65 2.52 -3.78
CA ILE A 152 -28.59 1.85 -3.02
C ILE A 152 -29.13 1.53 -1.62
N PRO A 153 -29.36 0.25 -1.29
CA PRO A 153 -29.89 -0.09 0.03
C PRO A 153 -28.83 0.20 1.09
N ARG A 154 -29.21 0.87 2.18
CA ARG A 154 -28.37 0.92 3.39
C ARG A 154 -28.13 -0.50 3.89
N LYS A 155 -26.88 -0.83 4.25
CA LYS A 155 -26.52 -2.18 4.73
C LYS A 155 -27.12 -2.33 6.13
N ARG A 156 -28.36 -2.84 6.23
CA ARG A 156 -29.00 -3.11 7.53
C ARG A 156 -28.06 -3.98 8.35
N GLU A 157 -27.83 -3.58 9.61
CA GLU A 157 -27.24 -4.45 10.61
C GLU A 157 -28.02 -5.77 10.54
N ARG A 158 -27.34 -6.88 10.27
CA ARG A 158 -27.95 -8.18 10.55
C ARG A 158 -28.30 -8.13 12.03
N SER A 159 -29.60 -8.05 12.34
CA SER A 159 -30.11 -8.05 13.70
C SER A 159 -29.38 -9.15 14.46
N ARG A 160 -28.83 -8.79 15.62
CA ARG A 160 -28.04 -9.63 16.53
C ARG A 160 -28.88 -10.73 17.20
N ASP A 161 -29.88 -11.28 16.52
CA ASP A 161 -30.65 -12.41 16.97
C ASP A 161 -30.13 -13.69 16.28
N SER A 162 -28.86 -13.99 16.53
CA SER A 162 -28.36 -15.35 16.37
C SER A 162 -27.68 -15.74 17.68
N PRO A 163 -28.27 -16.68 18.45
CA PRO A 163 -27.79 -16.96 19.79
C PRO A 163 -26.48 -17.75 19.73
N LEU A 164 -25.52 -17.32 20.55
CA LEU A 164 -24.41 -18.12 21.09
C LEU A 164 -23.37 -18.63 20.07
N ARG A 165 -22.45 -17.76 19.62
CA ARG A 165 -21.09 -18.21 19.27
C ARG A 165 -20.22 -18.19 20.52
N SER A 166 -19.60 -19.33 20.80
CA SER A 166 -18.89 -19.61 22.06
C SER A 166 -17.67 -18.71 22.24
N LYS A 167 -17.34 -18.43 23.50
CA LYS A 167 -16.21 -17.59 23.93
C LYS A 167 -14.86 -18.06 23.35
N ALA A 168 -14.76 -19.32 22.94
CA ALA A 168 -13.59 -19.93 22.31
C ALA A 168 -13.30 -19.44 20.87
N GLU A 169 -14.25 -18.78 20.21
CA GLU A 169 -14.08 -18.26 18.85
C GLU A 169 -13.50 -16.83 18.81
N ARG A 170 -13.45 -16.14 19.96
CA ARG A 170 -12.86 -14.79 20.06
C ARG A 170 -11.34 -14.79 20.18
N ASP A 171 -10.76 -15.87 20.70
CA ASP A 171 -9.33 -15.94 21.02
C ASP A 171 -8.47 -16.55 19.91
N ARG A 172 -9.06 -16.83 18.74
CA ARG A 172 -8.29 -17.32 17.60
C ARG A 172 -8.20 -16.24 16.53
N VAL A 173 -7.02 -15.65 16.37
CA VAL A 173 -6.66 -14.83 15.20
C VAL A 173 -6.60 -15.76 13.98
N HIS A 174 -7.77 -16.12 13.45
CA HIS A 174 -7.88 -16.85 12.19
C HIS A 174 -7.75 -15.81 11.08
N THR A 175 -6.53 -15.68 10.57
CA THR A 175 -6.12 -14.78 9.48
C THR A 175 -6.84 -15.01 8.15
N GLY A 176 -7.69 -16.05 8.05
CA GLY A 176 -8.62 -16.25 6.94
C GLY A 176 -10.08 -15.91 7.24
N MET A 177 -10.38 -15.34 8.41
CA MET A 177 -11.72 -14.88 8.76
C MET A 177 -11.86 -13.40 8.39
N ARG A 178 -13.00 -13.04 7.78
CA ARG A 178 -13.34 -11.64 7.49
C ARG A 178 -13.21 -10.80 8.78
N PRO A 179 -12.52 -9.65 8.75
CA PRO A 179 -12.41 -8.77 9.92
C PRO A 179 -13.78 -8.45 10.53
N GLN A 180 -13.89 -8.59 11.85
CA GLN A 180 -15.13 -8.36 12.60
C GLN A 180 -15.15 -6.92 13.09
N ILE A 181 -15.62 -6.01 12.23
CA ILE A 181 -15.56 -4.57 12.51
C ILE A 181 -16.96 -4.00 12.57
N LYS A 182 -17.21 -3.16 13.59
CA LYS A 182 -18.46 -2.43 13.71
C LYS A 182 -18.52 -1.37 12.60
N PRO A 183 -19.54 -1.41 11.72
CA PRO A 183 -19.62 -0.47 10.60
C PRO A 183 -19.80 0.96 11.11
N LEU A 184 -18.98 1.87 10.60
CA LEU A 184 -19.15 3.30 10.76
C LEU A 184 -20.24 3.80 9.81
N ARG A 185 -21.04 4.77 10.26
CA ARG A 185 -22.14 5.34 9.47
C ARG A 185 -22.08 6.85 9.33
N ASP A 186 -21.21 7.51 10.09
CA ASP A 186 -21.09 8.96 10.01
C ASP A 186 -20.10 9.31 8.90
N ILE A 187 -20.62 9.90 7.82
CA ILE A 187 -19.87 10.33 6.63
C ILE A 187 -18.73 11.29 7.03
N GLU A 188 -18.90 12.01 8.14
CA GLU A 188 -17.87 12.90 8.69
C GLU A 188 -16.57 12.17 9.10
N LEU A 189 -16.59 10.84 9.19
CA LEU A 189 -15.42 9.99 9.50
C LEU A 189 -14.66 9.50 8.26
N ILE A 190 -15.14 9.80 7.05
CA ILE A 190 -14.45 9.44 5.80
C ILE A 190 -12.98 9.90 5.81
N PRO A 191 -12.66 11.15 6.17
CA PRO A 191 -11.27 11.60 6.13
C PRO A 191 -10.36 10.82 7.09
N GLU A 192 -10.84 10.50 8.29
CA GLU A 192 -10.12 9.70 9.27
C GLU A 192 -9.92 8.25 8.81
N GLU A 193 -10.93 7.63 8.19
CA GLU A 193 -10.80 6.27 7.67
C GLU A 193 -9.94 6.18 6.40
N MET A 194 -9.95 7.21 5.54
CA MET A 194 -9.03 7.32 4.40
C MET A 194 -7.57 7.38 4.85
N ASP A 195 -7.29 8.18 5.88
CA ASP A 195 -5.96 8.27 6.50
C ASP A 195 -5.57 6.95 7.17
N ARG A 196 -6.51 6.29 7.87
CA ARG A 196 -6.29 4.95 8.44
C ARG A 196 -5.98 3.92 7.36
N LEU A 197 -6.72 3.91 6.26
CA LEU A 197 -6.47 2.98 5.15
C LEU A 197 -5.07 3.21 4.58
N ALA A 198 -4.68 4.45 4.33
CA ALA A 198 -3.33 4.79 3.89
C ALA A 198 -2.24 4.31 4.86
N GLN A 199 -2.47 4.45 6.17
CA GLN A 199 -1.57 3.93 7.20
C GLN A 199 -1.48 2.40 7.16
N GLN A 200 -2.61 1.69 7.01
CA GLN A 200 -2.58 0.23 6.89
C GLN A 200 -1.91 -0.26 5.62
N ILE A 201 -2.07 0.45 4.49
CA ILE A 201 -1.34 0.17 3.25
C ILE A 201 0.17 0.32 3.50
N HIS A 202 0.60 1.39 4.17
CA HIS A 202 2.01 1.60 4.47
C HIS A 202 2.59 0.54 5.41
N VAL A 203 1.85 0.15 6.45
CA VAL A 203 2.25 -0.94 7.35
C VAL A 203 2.35 -2.26 6.61
N PHE A 204 1.36 -2.58 5.76
CA PHE A 204 1.38 -3.76 4.91
C PHE A 204 2.61 -3.78 4.01
N LEU A 205 2.90 -2.67 3.34
CA LEU A 205 4.01 -2.57 2.41
C LEU A 205 5.37 -2.66 3.12
N ASN A 206 5.52 -2.05 4.30
CA ASN A 206 6.74 -2.20 5.10
C ASN A 206 6.95 -3.67 5.51
N ARG A 207 5.88 -4.38 5.90
CA ARG A 207 5.96 -5.83 6.20
C ARG A 207 6.22 -6.69 4.99
N LEU A 208 5.81 -6.23 3.80
CA LEU A 208 6.13 -6.91 2.54
C LEU A 208 7.63 -6.76 2.22
N ASN A 209 8.17 -5.55 2.39
CA ASN A 209 9.59 -5.24 2.15
C ASN A 209 10.53 -5.80 3.23
N ASP A 210 10.02 -6.23 4.40
CA ASP A 210 10.78 -7.02 5.38
C ASP A 210 11.21 -8.40 4.80
N ILE A 211 10.68 -8.82 3.65
CA ILE A 211 11.05 -10.06 2.96
C ILE A 211 12.12 -9.74 1.90
N PRO A 212 13.42 -9.95 2.19
CA PRO A 212 14.52 -9.53 1.32
C PRO A 212 14.55 -10.26 -0.03
N GLU A 213 13.89 -11.42 -0.12
CA GLU A 213 13.83 -12.21 -1.35
C GLU A 213 12.87 -11.65 -2.41
N PHE A 214 12.10 -10.58 -2.10
CA PHE A 214 11.24 -9.91 -3.09
C PHE A 214 10.97 -8.44 -2.73
N THR A 215 11.77 -7.54 -3.29
CA THR A 215 11.45 -6.10 -3.39
C THR A 215 11.18 -5.75 -4.84
N ASP A 216 9.90 -5.63 -5.20
CA ASP A 216 9.49 -5.16 -6.52
C ASP A 216 9.13 -3.67 -6.43
N GLU A 217 9.92 -2.85 -7.11
CA GLU A 217 9.74 -1.38 -7.15
C GLU A 217 8.37 -1.01 -7.74
N ILE A 218 7.87 -1.75 -8.73
CA ILE A 218 6.59 -1.45 -9.40
C ILE A 218 5.41 -1.74 -8.45
N VAL A 219 5.51 -2.84 -7.69
CA VAL A 219 4.54 -3.14 -6.64
C VAL A 219 4.58 -2.06 -5.57
N ASN A 220 5.76 -1.66 -5.11
CA ASN A 220 5.91 -0.59 -4.13
C ASN A 220 5.30 0.74 -4.60
N ASP A 221 5.51 1.11 -5.86
CA ASP A 221 5.00 2.35 -6.44
C ASP A 221 3.45 2.38 -6.47
N SER A 222 2.81 1.28 -6.87
CA SER A 222 1.34 1.23 -6.91
C SER A 222 0.70 1.41 -5.52
N PHE A 223 1.26 0.77 -4.49
CA PHE A 223 0.78 0.86 -3.11
C PHE A 223 1.09 2.23 -2.48
N MET A 224 2.28 2.78 -2.71
CA MET A 224 2.66 4.10 -2.19
C MET A 224 1.88 5.24 -2.86
N SER A 225 1.62 5.13 -4.16
CA SER A 225 0.80 6.10 -4.91
C SER A 225 -0.60 6.16 -4.32
N PHE A 226 -1.25 5.00 -4.09
CA PHE A 226 -2.57 4.96 -3.49
C PHE A 226 -2.60 5.51 -2.06
N ALA A 227 -1.64 5.11 -1.21
CA ALA A 227 -1.56 5.63 0.15
C ALA A 227 -1.36 7.16 0.19
N SER A 228 -0.57 7.69 -0.74
CA SER A 228 -0.32 9.13 -0.84
C SER A 228 -1.57 9.89 -1.29
N ASP A 229 -2.26 9.38 -2.31
CA ASP A 229 -3.51 9.96 -2.82
C ASP A 229 -4.62 9.94 -1.76
N LEU A 230 -4.78 8.83 -1.03
CA LEU A 230 -5.71 8.73 0.10
C LEU A 230 -5.43 9.79 1.18
N ARG A 231 -4.16 9.99 1.55
CA ARG A 231 -3.78 11.02 2.54
C ARG A 231 -4.04 12.43 2.03
N TYR A 232 -3.73 12.69 0.77
CA TYR A 232 -3.99 13.98 0.14
C TYR A 232 -5.50 14.30 0.16
N ARG A 233 -6.32 13.37 -0.34
CA ARG A 233 -7.78 13.50 -0.36
C ARG A 233 -8.37 13.63 1.05
N ALA A 234 -7.89 12.84 2.00
CA ALA A 234 -8.26 12.97 3.41
C ALA A 234 -7.95 14.36 3.97
N SER A 235 -6.78 14.93 3.65
CA SER A 235 -6.41 16.27 4.07
C SER A 235 -7.35 17.32 3.48
N CYS A 236 -7.70 17.22 2.20
CA CYS A 236 -8.65 18.14 1.56
C CYS A 236 -10.05 18.04 2.20
N LEU A 237 -10.55 16.83 2.44
CA LEU A 237 -11.87 16.63 3.05
C LEU A 237 -11.94 17.11 4.51
N LYS A 238 -10.82 17.07 5.24
CA LYS A 238 -10.74 17.62 6.62
C LYS A 238 -11.02 19.13 6.67
N GLU A 239 -10.77 19.88 5.59
CA GLU A 239 -11.08 21.31 5.53
C GLU A 239 -12.59 21.60 5.53
N PHE A 240 -13.40 20.63 5.09
CA PHE A 240 -14.87 20.73 5.01
C PHE A 240 -15.58 20.02 6.17
N LYS A 241 -14.89 19.82 7.30
CA LYS A 241 -15.44 19.12 8.47
C LYS A 241 -16.75 19.74 8.95
N GLY A 242 -17.76 18.90 9.17
CA GLY A 242 -19.12 19.29 9.56
C GLY A 242 -20.01 19.70 8.39
N GLN A 243 -19.49 19.74 7.16
CA GLN A 243 -20.22 20.09 5.94
C GLN A 243 -20.25 18.94 4.93
N LEU A 244 -19.67 17.77 5.25
CA LEU A 244 -19.53 16.65 4.30
C LEU A 244 -20.88 16.05 3.89
N LYS A 245 -21.94 16.32 4.66
CA LYS A 245 -23.33 15.94 4.34
C LYS A 245 -24.01 16.87 3.32
N THR A 246 -23.34 17.91 2.85
CA THR A 246 -23.87 18.79 1.79
C THR A 246 -23.89 18.03 0.47
N SER A 247 -24.99 18.12 -0.28
CA SER A 247 -25.18 17.37 -1.53
C SER A 247 -24.02 17.50 -2.54
N ALA A 248 -23.42 18.69 -2.66
CA ALA A 248 -22.26 18.90 -3.53
C ALA A 248 -21.02 18.11 -3.10
N LEU A 249 -20.71 18.09 -1.80
CA LEU A 249 -19.60 17.33 -1.23
C LEU A 249 -19.86 15.83 -1.29
N GLN A 250 -21.10 15.40 -1.05
CA GLN A 250 -21.47 13.99 -1.17
C GLN A 250 -21.27 13.47 -2.60
N ARG A 251 -21.67 14.26 -3.62
CA ARG A 251 -21.42 13.91 -5.04
C ARG A 251 -19.93 13.82 -5.33
N TYR A 252 -19.14 14.80 -4.88
CA TYR A 252 -17.70 14.76 -5.00
C TYR A 252 -17.08 13.50 -4.35
N ILE A 253 -17.54 13.11 -3.15
CA ILE A 253 -17.13 11.87 -2.48
C ILE A 253 -17.51 10.64 -3.31
N ASN A 254 -18.68 10.64 -3.95
CA ASN A 254 -19.08 9.55 -4.84
C ASN A 254 -18.16 9.48 -6.08
N ASP A 255 -17.83 10.61 -6.68
CA ASP A 255 -16.92 10.66 -7.84
C ASP A 255 -15.50 10.22 -7.46
N LEU A 256 -15.08 10.50 -6.23
CA LEU A 256 -13.83 10.01 -5.63
C LEU A 256 -13.70 8.48 -5.68
N SER A 257 -14.84 7.78 -5.66
CA SER A 257 -14.85 6.32 -5.65
C SER A 257 -14.33 5.72 -6.95
N THR A 258 -14.42 6.46 -8.07
CA THR A 258 -13.83 6.08 -9.37
C THR A 258 -12.30 6.03 -9.26
N ASP A 259 -11.68 7.10 -8.78
CA ASP A 259 -10.23 7.20 -8.68
C ASP A 259 -9.66 6.20 -7.66
N ILE A 260 -10.33 6.09 -6.50
CA ILE A 260 -9.97 5.10 -5.48
C ILE A 260 -10.11 3.68 -6.06
N GLY A 261 -11.15 3.42 -6.85
CA GLY A 261 -11.36 2.15 -7.54
C GLY A 261 -10.21 1.80 -8.49
N ALA A 262 -9.72 2.76 -9.27
CA ALA A 262 -8.58 2.58 -10.17
C ALA A 262 -7.29 2.20 -9.42
N HIS A 263 -7.04 2.85 -8.27
CA HIS A 263 -5.92 2.47 -7.41
C HIS A 263 -6.08 1.06 -6.84
N MET A 264 -7.28 0.67 -6.42
CA MET A 264 -7.56 -0.69 -5.93
C MET A 264 -7.34 -1.74 -7.03
N GLU A 265 -7.70 -1.45 -8.28
CA GLU A 265 -7.43 -2.34 -9.42
C GLU A 265 -5.93 -2.49 -9.69
N SER A 266 -5.16 -1.40 -9.61
CA SER A 266 -3.70 -1.45 -9.74
C SER A 266 -3.06 -2.32 -8.64
N MET A 267 -3.44 -2.11 -7.37
CA MET A 267 -3.00 -2.96 -6.27
C MET A 267 -3.40 -4.43 -6.46
N ASN A 268 -4.61 -4.66 -6.97
CA ASN A 268 -5.13 -5.99 -7.23
C ASN A 268 -4.27 -6.74 -8.25
N GLY A 269 -3.88 -6.08 -9.34
CA GLY A 269 -2.94 -6.63 -10.32
C GLY A 269 -1.57 -6.95 -9.72
N ALA A 270 -1.04 -6.05 -8.88
CA ALA A 270 0.21 -6.27 -8.17
C ALA A 270 0.16 -7.46 -7.19
N LEU A 271 -0.95 -7.63 -6.45
CA LEU A 271 -1.13 -8.77 -5.55
C LEU A 271 -1.23 -10.10 -6.29
N ILE A 272 -1.91 -10.14 -7.44
CA ILE A 272 -2.00 -11.35 -8.27
C ILE A 272 -0.60 -11.76 -8.72
N ASN A 273 0.17 -10.83 -9.29
CA ASN A 273 1.55 -11.08 -9.70
C ASN A 273 2.41 -11.57 -8.53
N PHE A 274 2.22 -10.97 -7.34
CA PHE A 274 2.95 -11.39 -6.15
C PHE A 274 2.59 -12.81 -5.71
N VAL A 275 1.31 -13.17 -5.71
CA VAL A 275 0.85 -14.52 -5.34
C VAL A 275 1.37 -15.57 -6.33
N ASP A 276 1.33 -15.26 -7.62
CA ASP A 276 1.68 -16.20 -8.68
C ASP A 276 3.20 -16.38 -8.86
N VAL A 277 3.97 -15.30 -8.71
CA VAL A 277 5.41 -15.30 -8.99
C VAL A 277 6.25 -15.07 -7.73
N GLY A 278 5.87 -14.08 -6.91
CA GLY A 278 6.63 -13.69 -5.72
C GLY A 278 6.67 -14.78 -4.65
N ILE A 279 5.52 -15.31 -4.24
CA ILE A 279 5.43 -16.32 -3.17
C ILE A 279 6.21 -17.61 -3.52
N PRO A 280 6.05 -18.21 -4.71
CA PRO A 280 6.85 -19.38 -5.09
C PRO A 280 8.35 -19.12 -5.10
N THR A 281 8.78 -17.93 -5.54
CA THR A 281 10.19 -17.53 -5.58
C THR A 281 10.78 -17.45 -4.17
N ILE A 282 10.10 -16.74 -3.26
CA ILE A 282 10.51 -16.63 -1.85
C ILE A 282 10.56 -18.03 -1.21
N ARG A 283 9.54 -18.85 -1.44
CA ARG A 283 9.48 -20.22 -0.90
C ARG A 283 10.64 -21.08 -1.43
N HIS A 284 10.99 -20.94 -2.71
CA HIS A 284 12.13 -21.65 -3.29
C HIS A 284 13.46 -21.21 -2.65
N ALA A 285 13.68 -19.91 -2.49
CA ALA A 285 14.87 -19.35 -1.85
C ALA A 285 14.99 -19.78 -0.36
N GLN A 286 13.89 -19.75 0.39
CA GLN A 286 13.83 -20.19 1.79
C GLN A 286 14.12 -21.69 1.91
N ASN A 287 13.51 -22.52 1.06
CA ASN A 287 13.78 -23.97 1.04
C ASN A 287 15.23 -24.29 0.66
N HIS A 288 15.80 -23.58 -0.32
CA HIS A 288 17.19 -23.75 -0.71
C HIS A 288 18.15 -23.40 0.44
N THR A 289 17.90 -22.29 1.13
CA THR A 289 18.68 -21.85 2.28
C THR A 289 18.57 -22.85 3.44
N ALA A 290 17.37 -23.34 3.75
CA ALA A 290 17.14 -24.34 4.79
C ALA A 290 17.90 -25.65 4.51
N ASN A 291 17.86 -26.15 3.27
CA ASN A 291 18.59 -27.35 2.87
C ASN A 291 20.11 -27.14 2.95
N GLY A 292 20.61 -25.97 2.50
CA GLY A 292 22.02 -25.61 2.62
C GLY A 292 22.52 -25.61 4.07
N LEU A 293 21.74 -25.02 4.99
CA LEU A 293 22.04 -25.01 6.42
C LEU A 293 22.02 -26.42 7.03
N GLN A 294 21.11 -27.28 6.61
CA GLN A 294 21.07 -28.69 7.03
C GLN A 294 22.33 -29.44 6.59
N TYR A 295 22.76 -29.28 5.33
CA TYR A 295 23.99 -29.89 4.84
C TYR A 295 25.21 -29.38 5.60
N LEU A 296 25.32 -28.07 5.84
CA LEU A 296 26.41 -27.49 6.63
C LEU A 296 26.41 -28.04 8.07
N SER A 297 25.24 -28.19 8.69
CA SER A 297 25.11 -28.76 10.04
C SER A 297 25.50 -30.23 10.08
N ALA A 298 25.11 -31.01 9.07
CA ALA A 298 25.51 -32.42 8.95
C ALA A 298 27.02 -32.57 8.76
N VAL A 299 27.63 -31.73 7.93
CA VAL A 299 29.08 -31.68 7.73
C VAL A 299 29.79 -31.26 9.01
N ALA A 300 29.29 -30.24 9.72
CA ALA A 300 29.83 -29.81 11.01
C ALA A 300 29.72 -30.92 12.07
N MET A 301 28.59 -31.63 12.14
CA MET A 301 28.40 -32.77 13.05
C MET A 301 29.36 -33.92 12.71
N PHE A 302 29.58 -34.21 11.43
CA PHE A 302 30.56 -35.21 11.00
C PHE A 302 31.98 -34.83 11.44
N PHE A 303 32.41 -33.59 11.16
CA PHE A 303 33.72 -33.11 11.60
C PHE A 303 33.86 -33.06 13.12
N SER A 304 32.79 -32.72 13.85
CA SER A 304 32.76 -32.79 15.32
C SER A 304 32.91 -34.23 15.82
N GLY A 305 32.29 -35.21 15.15
CA GLY A 305 32.41 -36.62 15.50
C GLY A 305 33.81 -37.19 15.24
N VAL A 306 34.41 -36.83 14.11
CA VAL A 306 35.81 -37.17 13.79
C VAL A 306 36.74 -36.54 14.84
N THR A 307 36.59 -35.24 15.10
CA THR A 307 37.40 -34.51 16.08
C THR A 307 37.25 -35.10 17.49
N ALA A 308 36.04 -35.44 17.92
CA ALA A 308 35.80 -36.06 19.21
C ALA A 308 36.49 -37.43 19.33
N THR A 309 36.41 -38.26 18.29
CA THR A 309 37.11 -39.55 18.24
C THR A 309 38.63 -39.36 18.27
N THR A 310 39.17 -38.38 17.54
CA THR A 310 40.60 -38.06 17.56
C THR A 310 41.05 -37.57 18.94
N ILE A 311 40.25 -36.72 19.61
CA ILE A 311 40.53 -36.31 20.99
C ILE A 311 40.56 -37.52 21.93
N GLN A 312 39.60 -38.44 21.81
CA GLN A 312 39.56 -39.66 22.64
C GLN A 312 40.84 -40.50 22.51
N PHE A 313 41.38 -40.67 21.30
CA PHE A 313 42.64 -41.38 21.10
C PHE A 313 43.87 -40.57 21.54
N SER A 314 43.88 -39.27 21.26
CA SER A 314 45.05 -38.41 21.56
C SER A 314 45.22 -38.09 23.05
N PHE A 315 44.14 -38.19 23.84
CA PHE A 315 44.19 -37.90 25.28
C PHE A 315 45.02 -38.93 26.07
N GLU A 316 45.12 -40.16 25.57
CA GLU A 316 45.96 -41.21 26.18
C GLU A 316 47.47 -40.97 25.95
N GLU A 317 47.83 -40.14 24.97
CA GLU A 317 49.20 -39.85 24.58
C GLU A 317 49.69 -38.53 25.23
N THR A 318 49.98 -38.58 26.54
CA THR A 318 50.43 -37.42 27.34
C THR A 318 51.88 -37.58 27.81
N GLY A 319 52.66 -36.50 27.78
CA GLY A 319 54.05 -36.47 28.32
C GLY A 319 55.15 -35.87 27.43
N ASN A 320 54.84 -35.45 26.20
CA ASN A 320 55.78 -34.76 25.29
C ASN A 320 55.18 -33.39 24.86
N THR A 321 56.01 -32.35 24.77
CA THR A 321 55.56 -30.97 24.43
C THR A 321 54.85 -30.87 23.08
N LEU A 322 55.18 -31.76 22.13
CA LEU A 322 54.52 -31.84 20.83
C LEU A 322 53.09 -32.42 20.94
N ALA A 323 52.89 -33.42 21.80
CA ALA A 323 51.60 -34.08 22.01
C ALA A 323 50.61 -33.14 22.71
N ASP A 324 51.05 -32.39 23.72
CA ASP A 324 50.22 -31.39 24.40
C ASP A 324 49.77 -30.25 23.46
N LEU A 325 50.62 -29.85 22.51
CA LEU A 325 50.31 -28.80 21.54
C LEU A 325 49.28 -29.28 20.51
N VAL A 326 49.40 -30.52 20.05
CA VAL A 326 48.42 -31.16 19.17
C VAL A 326 47.08 -31.32 19.88
N ASN A 327 47.07 -31.75 21.14
CA ASN A 327 45.86 -31.87 21.95
C ASN A 327 45.18 -30.51 22.18
N ALA A 328 45.96 -29.46 22.47
CA ALA A 328 45.44 -28.10 22.59
C ALA A 328 44.83 -27.58 21.28
N LEU A 329 45.46 -27.88 20.13
CA LEU A 329 44.94 -27.50 18.81
C LEU A 329 43.60 -28.18 18.52
N TRP A 330 43.48 -29.48 18.83
CA TRP A 330 42.23 -30.23 18.67
C TRP A 330 41.11 -29.71 19.58
N ILE A 331 41.42 -29.33 20.81
CA ILE A 331 40.45 -28.71 21.73
C ILE A 331 39.98 -27.35 21.19
N ILE A 332 40.90 -26.52 20.66
CA ILE A 332 40.54 -25.22 20.08
C ILE A 332 39.66 -25.39 18.84
N VAL A 333 40.00 -26.32 17.95
CA VAL A 333 39.18 -26.64 16.76
C VAL A 333 37.80 -27.14 17.18
N SER A 334 37.74 -28.02 18.18
CA SER A 334 36.48 -28.55 18.71
C SER A 334 35.60 -27.45 19.29
N ALA A 335 36.16 -26.53 20.08
CA ALA A 335 35.46 -25.38 20.64
C ALA A 335 34.97 -24.39 19.56
N LEU A 336 35.72 -24.23 18.47
CA LEU A 336 35.27 -23.42 17.33
C LEU A 336 34.12 -24.09 16.56
N THR A 337 34.10 -25.42 16.48
CA THR A 337 33.06 -26.19 15.80
C THR A 337 31.81 -26.45 16.67
N SER A 338 31.91 -26.34 17.99
CA SER A 338 30.81 -26.61 18.93
C SER A 338 29.91 -25.40 19.20
N VAL A 339 29.76 -24.47 18.25
CA VAL A 339 28.72 -23.44 18.35
C VAL A 339 27.37 -24.16 18.43
N PRO A 340 26.60 -23.96 19.51
CA PRO A 340 25.54 -24.87 19.85
C PRO A 340 24.38 -24.70 18.89
N ALA A 341 24.00 -25.80 18.25
CA ALA A 341 22.68 -26.05 17.71
C ALA A 341 21.63 -26.18 18.86
N THR A 342 21.67 -25.28 19.85
CA THR A 342 20.63 -25.18 20.89
C THR A 342 19.79 -23.95 20.58
N GLY A 343 18.69 -24.17 19.85
CA GLY A 343 17.74 -23.12 19.53
C GLY A 343 16.87 -23.43 18.30
N PHE A 344 16.27 -24.61 18.24
CA PHE A 344 15.07 -24.87 17.46
C PHE A 344 14.03 -25.56 18.33
#